data_AF-A0A368L088-F1
#
_entry.id   AF-A0A368L088-F1
#
_cell.length_a   1.000
_cell.length_b   1.000
_cell.length_c   1.000
_cell.angle_alpha   90.00
_cell.angle_beta   90.00
_cell.angle_gamma   90.00
#
_symmetry.space_group_name_H-M   'P 1'
#
loop_
_entity.id
_entity.type
_entity.pdbx_description
1 polymer ?
#
loop_
_entity_poly.entity_id
_entity_poly.type
_entity_poly.pdbx_seq_one_letter_code
_entity_poly.pdbx_strand_id
1 'polypeptide(L)'
;MTQLFRFAPLWLTRWGAPCTRSARRWHFAGLLVLTLGLTGCSAVKLTYQNLDTLILFWLNRYVALDGSQETWAKERITQYLQWHRQTQLPLYVTQLESLQLQLQQGDVKLADARRLNQTLRQFGVTLLEQALPDLVELSFRLRPEQLTQLEQRFQKDNKTYRQTFLAPPPAERLQARAEKMLDRIGWLVDLNRSQAQEIRQLTAQYPVNLFTPLEERQARQQEVLDLLRQVQQGNLDREQTKQRLHHLFQAVPLLSQDEGRRNILRDNVEKNLLITQATLALLTPEQRQQSAKKLANWARDLRDLQREGQGATR
;
A
#
# COMPACT_ATOMS: atom_id res chain seq x y z
N MET A 1 0.94 3.95 -6.29
CA MET A 1 0.90 4.67 -4.99
C MET A 1 -0.28 4.33 -4.09
N THR A 2 -1.37 3.76 -4.61
CA THR A 2 -2.46 3.14 -3.85
C THR A 2 -2.06 1.93 -2.99
N GLN A 3 -0.76 1.60 -2.88
CA GLN A 3 -0.26 0.45 -2.13
C GLN A 3 0.89 0.76 -1.16
N LEU A 4 1.30 2.03 -0.99
CA LEU A 4 1.97 2.43 0.27
C LEU A 4 1.02 2.23 1.47
N PHE A 5 -0.30 2.20 1.21
CA PHE A 5 -1.36 1.81 2.14
C PHE A 5 -1.61 0.29 2.26
N ARG A 6 -0.85 -0.60 1.58
CA ARG A 6 -1.11 -2.06 1.61
C ARG A 6 -0.55 -2.80 2.83
N PHE A 7 -0.03 -2.08 3.82
CA PHE A 7 0.16 -2.59 5.19
C PHE A 7 -1.09 -2.41 6.09
N ALA A 8 -2.15 -1.76 5.59
CA ALA A 8 -3.53 -1.91 6.10
C ALA A 8 -4.28 -3.00 5.30
N PRO A 9 -5.25 -3.72 5.89
CA PRO A 9 -5.52 -5.12 5.59
C PRO A 9 -6.19 -5.43 4.25
N LEU A 10 -6.07 -6.70 3.89
CA LEU A 10 -6.38 -7.42 2.64
C LEU A 10 -7.87 -7.52 2.25
N TRP A 11 -8.72 -6.51 2.48
CA TRP A 11 -10.16 -6.59 2.13
C TRP A 11 -10.53 -5.99 0.76
N LEU A 12 -9.56 -5.48 -0.02
CA LEU A 12 -9.79 -5.06 -1.42
C LEU A 12 -9.76 -6.22 -2.45
N THR A 13 -9.60 -7.48 -2.03
CA THR A 13 -9.68 -8.66 -2.93
C THR A 13 -11.10 -9.22 -3.05
N ARG A 14 -12.14 -8.44 -2.75
CA ARG A 14 -13.56 -8.85 -2.95
C ARG A 14 -14.27 -8.10 -4.09
N TRP A 15 -13.51 -7.70 -5.11
CA TRP A 15 -14.06 -7.33 -6.42
C TRP A 15 -13.51 -8.29 -7.47
N GLY A 16 -14.09 -9.48 -7.48
CA GLY A 16 -13.93 -10.49 -8.52
C GLY A 16 -15.28 -11.15 -8.73
N ALA A 17 -16.14 -10.52 -9.52
CA ALA A 17 -17.30 -11.17 -10.12
C ALA A 17 -17.01 -11.36 -11.62
N PRO A 18 -17.35 -12.52 -12.19
CA PRO A 18 -16.92 -12.92 -13.52
C PRO A 18 -17.57 -12.08 -14.63
N CYS A 19 -16.76 -11.78 -15.63
CA CYS A 19 -17.15 -11.16 -16.88
C CYS A 19 -18.06 -12.11 -17.67
N THR A 20 -19.32 -11.74 -17.92
CA THR A 20 -20.14 -12.36 -18.97
C THR A 20 -20.46 -11.34 -20.05
N ARG A 21 -20.03 -11.64 -21.28
CA ARG A 21 -20.31 -10.90 -22.51
C ARG A 21 -21.80 -11.00 -22.90
N SER A 22 -22.39 -9.90 -23.37
CA SER A 22 -23.25 -9.93 -24.57
C SER A 22 -23.42 -8.53 -25.15
N ALA A 23 -23.35 -8.46 -26.48
CA ALA A 23 -23.26 -7.26 -27.30
C ALA A 23 -24.59 -6.53 -27.54
N ARG A 24 -24.45 -5.31 -28.08
CA ARG A 24 -25.36 -4.58 -29.00
C ARG A 24 -26.27 -3.51 -28.38
N ARG A 25 -25.91 -2.23 -28.58
CA ARG A 25 -26.73 -1.16 -29.20
C ARG A 25 -25.88 0.11 -29.43
N TRP A 26 -25.60 0.38 -30.70
CA TRP A 26 -24.55 1.26 -31.23
C TRP A 26 -25.05 2.65 -31.71
N HIS A 27 -26.10 3.22 -31.09
CA HIS A 27 -26.68 4.49 -31.60
C HIS A 27 -26.78 5.65 -30.58
N PHE A 28 -26.34 5.47 -29.34
CA PHE A 28 -26.10 6.59 -28.39
C PHE A 28 -24.61 6.91 -28.18
N ALA A 29 -23.71 6.19 -28.86
CA ALA A 29 -22.27 6.30 -28.69
C ALA A 29 -21.66 7.58 -29.31
N GLY A 30 -22.32 8.21 -30.29
CA GLY A 30 -21.75 9.37 -31.00
C GLY A 30 -21.63 10.64 -30.16
N LEU A 31 -22.59 10.91 -29.25
CA LEU A 31 -22.63 12.16 -28.48
C LEU A 31 -21.93 12.05 -27.11
N LEU A 32 -21.88 10.84 -26.52
CA LEU A 32 -21.14 10.57 -25.28
C LEU A 32 -19.63 10.47 -25.52
N VAL A 33 -19.21 9.98 -26.70
CA VAL A 33 -17.78 9.88 -27.07
C VAL A 33 -17.16 11.26 -27.35
N LEU A 34 -17.96 12.26 -27.79
CA LEU A 34 -17.45 13.61 -28.04
C LEU A 34 -17.28 14.46 -26.76
N THR A 35 -18.02 14.15 -25.69
CA THR A 35 -17.87 14.81 -24.37
C THR A 35 -16.88 14.08 -23.45
N LEU A 36 -16.65 12.78 -23.66
CA LEU A 36 -15.56 12.03 -23.02
C LEU A 36 -14.18 12.27 -23.66
N GLY A 37 -14.14 12.96 -24.79
CA GLY A 37 -12.92 13.24 -25.55
C GLY A 37 -12.00 14.31 -24.97
N LEU A 38 -12.32 14.92 -23.83
CA LEU A 38 -11.52 16.06 -23.28
C LEU A 38 -10.88 15.86 -21.91
N THR A 39 -11.13 14.77 -21.17
CA THR A 39 -10.32 14.43 -19.99
C THR A 39 -10.37 12.93 -19.71
N GLY A 40 -9.36 12.18 -20.16
CA GLY A 40 -9.16 10.82 -19.66
C GLY A 40 -8.93 10.87 -18.16
N CYS A 41 -9.96 10.59 -17.36
CA CYS A 41 -9.87 10.52 -15.91
C CYS A 41 -8.88 9.42 -15.56
N SER A 42 -7.63 9.79 -15.30
CA SER A 42 -6.67 8.86 -14.72
C SER A 42 -7.26 8.39 -13.39
N ALA A 43 -7.45 7.07 -13.25
CA ALA A 43 -7.90 6.47 -12.00
C ALA A 43 -6.98 6.86 -10.82
N VAL A 44 -5.69 7.15 -11.09
CA VAL A 44 -4.75 7.67 -10.09
C VAL A 44 -5.19 9.04 -9.59
N LYS A 45 -5.52 9.97 -10.49
CA LYS A 45 -5.98 11.32 -10.12
C LYS A 45 -7.31 11.27 -9.38
N LEU A 46 -8.29 10.56 -9.94
CA LEU A 46 -9.62 10.45 -9.34
C LEU A 46 -9.54 9.87 -7.92
N THR A 47 -8.75 8.81 -7.73
CA THR A 47 -8.56 8.21 -6.40
C THR A 47 -7.85 9.17 -5.46
N TYR A 48 -6.83 9.89 -5.95
CA TYR A 48 -6.07 10.83 -5.12
C TYR A 48 -6.92 12.05 -4.69
N GLN A 49 -7.78 12.55 -5.58
CA GLN A 49 -8.66 13.68 -5.28
C GLN A 49 -9.70 13.36 -4.20
N ASN A 50 -10.06 12.09 -4.02
CA ASN A 50 -10.99 11.62 -2.98
C ASN A 50 -10.28 10.96 -1.80
N LEU A 51 -8.95 11.11 -1.70
CA LEU A 51 -8.15 10.36 -0.74
C LEU A 51 -8.44 10.76 0.71
N ASP A 52 -8.88 12.00 0.95
CA ASP A 52 -9.30 12.49 2.26
C ASP A 52 -10.49 11.68 2.82
N THR A 53 -11.51 11.51 1.99
CA THR A 53 -12.74 10.76 2.30
C THR A 53 -12.43 9.28 2.48
N LEU A 54 -11.54 8.73 1.63
CA LEU A 54 -11.11 7.34 1.74
C LEU A 54 -10.33 7.06 3.03
N ILE A 55 -9.43 7.97 3.43
CA ILE A 55 -8.68 7.85 4.69
C ILE A 55 -9.65 7.97 5.88
N LEU A 56 -10.57 8.93 5.87
CA LEU A 56 -11.56 9.09 6.94
C LEU A 56 -12.45 7.86 7.08
N PHE A 57 -12.99 7.35 5.97
CA PHE A 57 -13.75 6.11 5.95
C PHE A 57 -12.94 4.92 6.49
N TRP A 58 -11.65 4.85 6.15
CA TRP A 58 -10.76 3.82 6.69
C TRP A 58 -10.57 3.97 8.20
N LEU A 59 -10.32 5.17 8.73
CA LEU A 59 -10.18 5.43 10.17
C LEU A 59 -11.44 5.02 10.94
N ASN A 60 -12.61 5.39 10.44
CA ASN A 60 -13.90 5.04 11.05
C ASN A 60 -14.13 3.54 11.19
N ARG A 61 -13.55 2.73 10.28
CA ARG A 61 -13.63 1.27 10.36
C ARG A 61 -12.80 0.66 11.49
N TYR A 62 -11.93 1.44 12.14
CA TYR A 62 -11.08 1.02 13.25
C TYR A 62 -11.53 1.60 14.59
N VAL A 63 -11.83 2.90 14.63
CA VAL A 63 -12.05 3.62 15.90
C VAL A 63 -13.42 4.30 15.99
N ALA A 64 -14.26 4.22 14.95
CA ALA A 64 -15.57 4.88 14.84
C ALA A 64 -15.60 6.28 15.47
N LEU A 65 -15.01 7.24 14.76
CA LEU A 65 -14.91 8.62 15.24
C LEU A 65 -16.32 9.20 15.43
N ASP A 66 -16.50 10.04 16.45
CA ASP A 66 -17.70 10.88 16.55
C ASP A 66 -17.62 12.12 15.65
N GLY A 67 -18.71 12.90 15.57
CA GLY A 67 -18.75 14.08 14.69
C GLY A 67 -17.68 15.14 14.97
N SER A 68 -17.26 15.33 16.23
CA SER A 68 -16.19 16.26 16.59
C SER A 68 -14.81 15.73 16.18
N GLN A 69 -14.57 14.43 16.38
CA GLN A 69 -13.34 13.76 16.00
C GLN A 69 -13.24 13.62 14.47
N GLU A 70 -14.34 13.37 13.77
CA GLU A 70 -14.41 13.32 12.30
C GLU A 70 -14.07 14.68 11.67
N THR A 71 -14.65 15.76 12.21
CA THR A 71 -14.36 17.13 11.75
C THR A 71 -12.88 17.44 11.92
N TRP A 72 -12.33 17.19 13.11
CA TRP A 72 -10.91 17.34 13.38
C TRP A 72 -10.04 16.48 12.45
N ALA A 73 -10.35 15.18 12.30
CA ALA A 73 -9.57 14.27 11.47
C ALA A 73 -9.57 14.70 10.00
N LYS A 74 -10.72 15.15 9.48
CA LYS A 74 -10.83 15.63 8.10
C LYS A 74 -9.91 16.83 7.83
N GLU A 75 -9.85 17.79 8.75
CA GLU A 75 -8.95 18.94 8.66
C GLU A 75 -7.48 18.50 8.66
N ARG A 76 -7.09 17.60 9.59
CA ARG A 76 -5.71 17.07 9.66
C ARG A 76 -5.33 16.30 8.40
N ILE A 77 -6.22 15.44 7.90
CA ILE A 77 -6.00 14.67 6.66
C ILE A 77 -5.82 15.62 5.46
N THR A 78 -6.61 16.69 5.38
CA THR A 78 -6.50 17.67 4.30
C THR A 78 -5.12 18.35 4.29
N GLN A 79 -4.65 18.78 5.47
CA GLN A 79 -3.31 19.38 5.61
C GLN A 79 -2.21 18.37 5.29
N TYR A 80 -2.36 17.13 5.75
CA TYR A 80 -1.43 16.04 5.45
C TYR A 80 -1.32 15.78 3.94
N LEU A 81 -2.45 15.73 3.23
CA LEU A 81 -2.48 15.51 1.78
C LEU A 81 -1.92 16.71 0.99
N GLN A 82 -2.07 17.93 1.51
CA GLN A 82 -1.42 19.11 0.94
C GLN A 82 0.10 19.02 1.05
N TRP A 83 0.63 18.72 2.25
CA TRP A 83 2.06 18.46 2.45
C TRP A 83 2.57 17.34 1.55
N HIS A 84 1.83 16.23 1.47
CA HIS A 84 2.22 15.07 0.67
C HIS A 84 2.31 15.42 -0.82
N ARG A 85 1.36 16.22 -1.30
CA ARG A 85 1.35 16.72 -2.68
C ARG A 85 2.56 17.59 -2.99
N GLN A 86 2.94 18.46 -2.07
CA GLN A 86 4.04 19.42 -2.25
C GLN A 86 5.42 18.79 -2.08
N THR A 87 5.57 17.80 -1.19
CA THR A 87 6.88 17.28 -0.80
C THR A 87 7.16 15.85 -1.29
N GLN A 88 6.15 14.98 -1.31
CA GLN A 88 6.35 13.55 -1.58
C GLN A 88 6.05 13.18 -3.04
N LEU A 89 5.01 13.75 -3.66
CA LEU A 89 4.73 13.48 -5.07
C LEU A 89 5.92 13.78 -6.00
N PRO A 90 6.70 14.86 -5.82
CA PRO A 90 7.89 15.11 -6.66
C PRO A 90 8.91 13.97 -6.58
N LEU A 91 9.16 13.44 -5.38
CA LEU A 91 10.08 12.33 -5.17
C LEU A 91 9.57 11.04 -5.86
N TYR A 92 8.26 10.82 -5.84
CA TYR A 92 7.66 9.68 -6.51
C TYR A 92 7.73 9.79 -8.04
N VAL A 93 7.59 11.01 -8.59
CA VAL A 93 7.81 11.27 -10.02
C VAL A 93 9.24 10.91 -10.38
N THR A 94 10.24 11.40 -9.65
CA THR A 94 11.65 11.07 -9.88
C THR A 94 11.89 9.56 -9.82
N GLN A 95 11.29 8.87 -8.86
CA GLN A 95 11.42 7.41 -8.74
C GLN A 95 10.78 6.67 -9.92
N LEU A 96 9.61 7.11 -10.40
CA LEU A 96 8.95 6.54 -11.58
C LEU A 96 9.77 6.73 -12.86
N GLU A 97 10.39 7.90 -13.03
CA GLU A 97 11.26 8.20 -14.18
C GLU A 97 12.55 7.40 -14.14
N SER A 98 13.14 7.23 -12.95
CA SER A 98 14.28 6.33 -12.77
C SER A 98 13.93 4.89 -13.18
N LEU A 99 12.77 4.38 -12.74
CA LEU A 99 12.30 3.04 -13.12
C LEU A 99 12.00 2.93 -14.62
N GLN A 100 11.48 3.99 -15.24
CA GLN A 100 11.25 4.04 -16.67
C GLN A 100 12.56 3.85 -17.44
N LEU A 101 13.62 4.57 -17.07
CA LEU A 101 14.94 4.45 -17.71
C LEU A 101 15.54 3.06 -17.52
N GLN A 102 15.45 2.50 -16.31
CA GLN A 102 15.94 1.15 -16.01
C GLN A 102 15.24 0.08 -16.87
N LEU A 103 13.92 0.16 -17.02
CA LEU A 103 13.18 -0.78 -17.89
C LEU A 103 13.56 -0.64 -19.36
N GLN A 104 13.77 0.59 -19.84
CA GLN A 104 14.20 0.82 -21.22
C GLN A 104 15.58 0.22 -21.50
N GLN A 105 16.51 0.33 -20.55
CA GLN A 105 17.85 -0.26 -20.66
C GLN A 105 17.81 -1.81 -20.64
N GLY A 106 16.89 -2.41 -19.88
CA GLY A 106 16.68 -3.86 -19.88
C GLY A 106 17.63 -4.67 -19.00
N ASP A 107 18.53 -4.02 -18.26
CA ASP A 107 19.48 -4.67 -17.33
C ASP A 107 19.08 -4.37 -15.88
N VAL A 108 17.87 -4.77 -15.47
CA VAL A 108 17.42 -4.57 -14.08
C VAL A 108 18.06 -5.62 -13.18
N LYS A 109 18.99 -5.17 -12.33
CA LYS A 109 19.73 -6.05 -11.41
C LYS A 109 19.00 -6.21 -10.09
N LEU A 110 19.36 -7.26 -9.35
CA LEU A 110 18.81 -7.49 -8.01
C LEU A 110 19.15 -6.33 -7.06
N ALA A 111 20.32 -5.72 -7.22
CA ALA A 111 20.72 -4.53 -6.48
C ALA A 111 19.75 -3.35 -6.69
N ASP A 112 19.18 -3.21 -7.90
CA ASP A 112 18.22 -2.13 -8.20
C ASP A 112 16.86 -2.41 -7.56
N ALA A 113 16.40 -3.67 -7.57
CA ALA A 113 15.19 -4.09 -6.86
C ALA A 113 15.32 -3.87 -5.34
N ARG A 114 16.48 -4.17 -4.75
CA ARG A 114 16.78 -3.89 -3.33
C ARG A 114 16.80 -2.40 -3.03
N ARG A 115 17.43 -1.59 -3.89
CA ARG A 115 17.46 -0.12 -3.75
C ARG A 115 16.07 0.48 -3.81
N LEU A 116 15.25 0.06 -4.78
CA LEU A 116 13.85 0.48 -4.87
C LEU A 116 13.07 0.08 -3.61
N ASN A 117 13.26 -1.14 -3.10
CA ASN A 117 12.62 -1.58 -1.86
C ASN A 117 12.98 -0.68 -0.68
N GLN A 118 14.26 -0.30 -0.56
CA GLN A 118 14.72 0.63 0.47
C GLN A 118 14.09 2.02 0.31
N THR A 119 14.08 2.58 -0.91
CA THR A 119 13.45 3.88 -1.17
C THR A 119 11.96 3.89 -0.80
N LEU A 120 11.21 2.84 -1.21
CA LEU A 120 9.79 2.73 -0.88
C LEU A 120 9.54 2.62 0.63
N ARG A 121 10.45 1.98 1.38
CA ARG A 121 10.37 1.94 2.85
C ARG A 121 10.62 3.31 3.45
N GLN A 122 11.64 4.04 2.96
CA GLN A 122 11.95 5.37 3.45
C GLN A 122 10.78 6.32 3.27
N PHE A 123 10.11 6.25 2.11
CA PHE A 123 8.86 6.98 1.89
C PHE A 123 7.82 6.65 2.97
N GLY A 124 7.59 5.36 3.25
CA GLY A 124 6.68 4.95 4.33
C GLY A 124 7.05 5.51 5.71
N VAL A 125 8.33 5.54 6.07
CA VAL A 125 8.81 6.13 7.33
C VAL A 125 8.50 7.62 7.38
N THR A 126 8.86 8.37 6.33
CA THR A 126 8.58 9.82 6.24
C THR A 126 7.09 10.13 6.33
N LEU A 127 6.23 9.29 5.74
CA LEU A 127 4.78 9.42 5.87
C LEU A 127 4.30 9.26 7.33
N LEU A 128 4.85 8.30 8.08
CA LEU A 128 4.50 8.06 9.48
C LEU A 128 5.04 9.16 10.40
N GLU A 129 6.26 9.65 10.14
CA GLU A 129 6.86 10.76 10.88
C GLU A 129 6.03 12.04 10.72
N GLN A 130 5.57 12.35 9.50
CA GLN A 130 4.71 13.50 9.27
C GLN A 130 3.35 13.35 9.99
N ALA A 131 2.81 12.14 10.07
CA ALA A 131 1.52 11.88 10.74
C ALA A 131 1.65 11.82 12.27
N LEU A 132 2.87 11.72 12.82
CA LEU A 132 3.11 11.46 14.23
C LEU A 132 2.42 12.46 15.17
N PRO A 133 2.49 13.80 14.96
CA PRO A 133 1.78 14.74 15.83
C PRO A 133 0.27 14.51 15.88
N ASP A 134 -0.32 14.16 14.73
CA ASP A 134 -1.77 13.91 14.62
C ASP A 134 -2.16 12.59 15.28
N LEU A 135 -1.30 11.57 15.18
CA LEU A 135 -1.51 10.28 15.83
C LEU A 135 -1.38 10.40 17.36
N VAL A 136 -0.49 11.26 17.86
CA VAL A 136 -0.42 11.61 19.28
C VAL A 136 -1.72 12.29 19.71
N GLU A 137 -2.16 13.34 19.03
CA GLU A 137 -3.41 14.02 19.40
C GLU A 137 -4.64 13.11 19.29
N LEU A 138 -4.70 12.23 18.28
CA LEU A 138 -5.76 11.23 18.18
C LEU A 138 -5.76 10.31 19.40
N SER A 139 -4.59 9.85 19.87
CA SER A 139 -4.51 8.94 21.02
C SER A 139 -5.14 9.50 22.29
N PHE A 140 -5.03 10.81 22.52
CA PHE A 140 -5.65 11.51 23.66
C PHE A 140 -7.13 11.84 23.44
N ARG A 141 -7.61 11.79 22.20
CA ARG A 141 -9.02 12.01 21.84
C ARG A 141 -9.86 10.73 21.88
N LEU A 142 -9.22 9.55 21.87
CA LEU A 142 -9.92 8.26 21.81
C LEU A 142 -10.60 7.91 23.14
N ARG A 143 -11.88 7.53 23.06
CA ARG A 143 -12.66 7.05 24.21
C ARG A 143 -12.48 5.55 24.48
N PRO A 144 -12.78 5.06 25.69
CA PRO A 144 -12.63 3.64 26.05
C PRO A 144 -13.35 2.66 25.11
N GLU A 145 -14.56 3.01 24.66
CA GLU A 145 -15.33 2.20 23.71
C GLU A 145 -14.67 2.13 22.33
N GLN A 146 -13.98 3.19 21.90
CA GLN A 146 -13.27 3.23 20.61
C GLN A 146 -12.00 2.37 20.66
N LEU A 147 -11.34 2.31 21.81
CA LEU A 147 -10.22 1.38 22.04
C LEU A 147 -10.69 -0.08 22.00
N THR A 148 -11.85 -0.37 22.59
CA THR A 148 -12.47 -1.71 22.53
C THR A 148 -12.81 -2.10 21.09
N GLN A 149 -13.35 -1.17 20.30
CA GLN A 149 -13.63 -1.40 18.88
C GLN A 149 -12.36 -1.64 18.06
N LEU A 150 -11.30 -0.89 18.33
CA LEU A 150 -10.00 -1.08 17.70
C LEU A 150 -9.47 -2.49 17.95
N GLU A 151 -9.53 -2.97 19.19
CA GLU A 151 -9.12 -4.32 19.57
C GLU A 151 -9.95 -5.39 18.86
N GLN A 152 -11.29 -5.28 18.88
CA GLN A 152 -12.18 -6.18 18.14
C GLN A 152 -11.87 -6.19 16.64
N ARG A 153 -11.56 -5.02 16.08
CA ARG A 153 -11.21 -4.90 14.67
C ARG A 153 -9.90 -5.60 14.35
N PHE A 154 -8.87 -5.44 15.19
CA PHE A 154 -7.61 -6.17 15.07
C PHE A 154 -7.83 -7.69 15.10
N GLN A 155 -8.61 -8.18 16.06
CA GLN A 155 -8.92 -9.62 16.17
C GLN A 155 -9.64 -10.15 14.91
N LYS A 156 -10.64 -9.42 14.41
CA LYS A 156 -11.37 -9.77 13.17
C LYS A 156 -10.46 -9.81 11.95
N ASP A 157 -9.62 -8.79 11.76
CA ASP A 157 -8.68 -8.73 10.65
C ASP A 157 -7.66 -9.88 10.71
N ASN A 158 -7.17 -10.21 11.91
CA ASN A 158 -6.23 -11.31 12.11
C ASN A 158 -6.87 -12.68 11.87
N LYS A 159 -8.12 -12.89 12.31
CA LYS A 159 -8.89 -14.11 12.00
C LYS A 159 -9.05 -14.27 10.49
N THR A 160 -9.42 -13.19 9.80
CA THR A 160 -9.55 -13.18 8.33
C THR A 160 -8.21 -13.53 7.68
N TYR A 161 -7.10 -12.94 8.13
CA TYR A 161 -5.77 -13.27 7.63
C TYR A 161 -5.44 -14.76 7.78
N ARG A 162 -5.67 -15.35 8.97
CA ARG A 162 -5.43 -16.78 9.21
C ARG A 162 -6.25 -17.64 8.25
N GLN A 163 -7.54 -17.37 8.13
CA GLN A 163 -8.45 -18.12 7.27
C GLN A 163 -8.04 -18.04 5.80
N THR A 164 -7.61 -16.88 5.32
CA THR A 164 -7.26 -16.69 3.92
C THR A 164 -5.86 -17.20 3.56
N PHE A 165 -4.87 -17.08 4.47
CA PHE A 165 -3.45 -17.31 4.12
C PHE A 165 -2.78 -18.48 4.82
N LEU A 166 -3.30 -18.92 5.97
CA LEU A 166 -2.64 -19.93 6.81
C LEU A 166 -3.41 -21.23 6.91
N ALA A 167 -4.74 -21.16 6.98
CA ALA A 167 -5.63 -22.31 7.06
C ALA A 167 -5.61 -23.22 5.81
N PRO A 168 -5.49 -22.70 4.57
CA PRO A 168 -5.46 -23.57 3.40
C PRO A 168 -4.26 -24.55 3.41
N PRO A 169 -4.39 -25.74 2.79
CA PRO A 169 -3.30 -26.70 2.65
C PRO A 169 -2.04 -26.09 1.99
N PRO A 170 -0.83 -26.66 2.22
CA PRO A 170 0.41 -26.14 1.66
C PRO A 170 0.38 -25.89 0.14
N ALA A 171 -0.21 -26.80 -0.64
CA ALA A 171 -0.31 -26.66 -2.10
C ALA A 171 -1.17 -25.45 -2.52
N GLU A 172 -2.34 -25.27 -1.88
CA GLU A 172 -3.22 -24.12 -2.13
C GLU A 172 -2.57 -22.80 -1.72
N ARG A 173 -1.81 -22.78 -0.60
CA ARG A 173 -1.06 -21.58 -0.19
C ARG A 173 0.01 -21.19 -1.20
N LEU A 174 0.73 -22.17 -1.74
CA LEU A 174 1.72 -21.94 -2.79
C LEU A 174 1.06 -21.39 -4.06
N GLN A 175 -0.05 -21.99 -4.50
CA GLN A 175 -0.80 -21.53 -5.66
C GLN A 175 -1.30 -20.09 -5.45
N ALA A 176 -1.96 -19.80 -4.32
CA ALA A 176 -2.45 -18.46 -4.00
C ALA A 176 -1.32 -17.43 -3.93
N ARG A 177 -0.13 -17.82 -3.44
CA ARG A 177 1.05 -16.97 -3.46
C ARG A 177 1.52 -16.68 -4.89
N ALA A 178 1.52 -17.69 -5.75
CA ALA A 178 1.96 -17.53 -7.13
C ALA A 178 1.02 -16.62 -7.92
N GLU A 179 -0.30 -16.80 -7.78
CA GLU A 179 -1.30 -15.90 -8.37
C GLU A 179 -1.15 -14.46 -7.84
N LYS A 180 -0.89 -14.29 -6.54
CA LYS A 180 -0.56 -12.96 -6.00
C LYS A 180 0.71 -12.36 -6.58
N MET A 181 1.70 -13.17 -6.95
CA MET A 181 2.91 -12.67 -7.60
C MET A 181 2.61 -12.22 -9.03
N LEU A 182 1.79 -12.99 -9.76
CA LEU A 182 1.30 -12.62 -11.09
C LEU A 182 0.50 -11.31 -11.04
N ASP A 183 -0.45 -11.17 -10.10
CA ASP A 183 -1.23 -9.94 -9.91
C ASP A 183 -0.36 -8.72 -9.61
N ARG A 184 0.72 -8.91 -8.83
CA ARG A 184 1.69 -7.85 -8.50
C ARG A 184 2.51 -7.39 -9.70
N ILE A 185 2.52 -8.12 -10.80
CA ILE A 185 3.31 -7.78 -11.99
C ILE A 185 2.37 -7.44 -13.15
N GLY A 186 1.17 -8.03 -13.18
CA GLY A 186 0.11 -7.80 -14.15
C GLY A 186 -0.32 -6.34 -14.28
N TRP A 187 -0.17 -5.53 -13.23
CA TRP A 187 -0.45 -4.09 -13.34
C TRP A 187 0.55 -3.37 -14.25
N LEU A 188 1.81 -3.82 -14.24
CA LEU A 188 2.88 -3.23 -15.04
C LEU A 188 2.87 -3.81 -16.46
N VAL A 189 2.69 -5.12 -16.59
CA VAL A 189 2.87 -5.82 -17.86
C VAL A 189 1.89 -6.98 -18.00
N ASP A 190 1.38 -7.17 -19.22
CA ASP A 190 0.59 -8.36 -19.56
C ASP A 190 1.54 -9.53 -19.82
N LEU A 191 1.47 -10.54 -18.96
CA LEU A 191 2.33 -11.73 -19.02
C LEU A 191 1.69 -12.80 -19.91
N ASN A 192 2.51 -13.42 -20.78
CA ASN A 192 2.05 -14.56 -21.56
C ASN A 192 2.04 -15.85 -20.71
N ARG A 193 1.50 -16.94 -21.28
CA ARG A 193 1.35 -18.21 -20.55
C ARG A 193 2.69 -18.81 -20.08
N SER A 194 3.76 -18.71 -20.87
CA SER A 194 5.06 -19.26 -20.49
C SER A 194 5.71 -18.45 -19.38
N GLN A 195 5.68 -17.12 -19.46
CA GLN A 195 6.15 -16.22 -18.39
C GLN A 195 5.37 -16.44 -17.09
N ALA A 196 4.05 -16.60 -17.17
CA ALA A 196 3.23 -16.89 -15.99
C ALA A 196 3.61 -18.24 -15.35
N GLN A 197 3.91 -19.26 -16.16
CA GLN A 197 4.37 -20.56 -15.67
C GLN A 197 5.74 -20.46 -15.00
N GLU A 198 6.68 -19.72 -15.59
CA GLU A 198 8.01 -19.48 -15.02
C GLU A 198 7.91 -18.79 -13.65
N ILE A 199 7.06 -17.77 -13.52
CA ILE A 199 6.84 -17.08 -12.23
C ILE A 199 6.24 -18.02 -11.18
N ARG A 200 5.34 -18.95 -11.57
CA ARG A 200 4.83 -19.98 -10.65
C ARG A 200 5.94 -20.91 -10.18
N GLN A 201 6.85 -21.32 -11.07
CA GLN A 201 8.00 -22.17 -10.74
C GLN A 201 8.99 -21.43 -9.81
N LEU A 202 9.34 -20.18 -10.12
CA LEU A 202 10.16 -19.33 -9.25
C LEU A 202 9.53 -19.15 -7.86
N THR A 203 8.20 -18.97 -7.80
CA THR A 203 7.47 -18.87 -6.53
C THR A 203 7.61 -20.16 -5.71
N ALA A 204 7.59 -21.33 -6.34
CA ALA A 204 7.81 -22.61 -5.66
C ALA A 204 9.26 -22.78 -5.19
N GLN A 205 10.23 -22.31 -5.98
CA GLN A 205 11.66 -22.36 -5.66
C GLN A 205 12.04 -21.50 -4.45
N TYR A 206 11.36 -20.37 -4.25
CA TYR A 206 11.62 -19.43 -3.15
C TYR A 206 10.48 -19.40 -2.13
N PRO A 207 10.33 -20.43 -1.28
CA PRO A 207 9.26 -20.48 -0.27
C PRO A 207 9.48 -19.44 0.84
N VAL A 208 8.38 -18.89 1.33
CA VAL A 208 8.36 -17.85 2.38
C VAL A 208 7.63 -18.35 3.63
N ASN A 209 8.01 -17.85 4.79
CA ASN A 209 7.27 -18.09 6.01
C ASN A 209 6.02 -17.19 6.04
N LEU A 210 4.84 -17.80 5.96
CA LEU A 210 3.56 -17.07 5.96
C LEU A 210 3.05 -16.75 7.38
N PHE A 211 3.56 -17.44 8.41
CA PHE A 211 3.11 -17.29 9.79
C PHE A 211 3.74 -16.07 10.48
N THR A 212 5.05 -15.87 10.33
CA THR A 212 5.79 -14.78 10.99
C THR A 212 5.26 -13.37 10.67
N PRO A 213 4.81 -13.04 9.44
CA PRO A 213 4.14 -11.76 9.19
C PRO A 213 2.89 -11.53 10.03
N LEU A 214 2.13 -12.58 10.36
CA LEU A 214 0.98 -12.47 11.25
C LEU A 214 1.42 -12.30 12.70
N GLU A 215 2.38 -13.08 13.17
CA GLU A 215 2.91 -12.98 14.53
C GLU A 215 3.42 -11.56 14.82
N GLU A 216 4.20 -11.00 13.89
CA GLU A 216 4.72 -9.65 14.01
C GLU A 216 3.60 -8.59 13.99
N ARG A 217 2.60 -8.78 13.11
CA ARG A 217 1.42 -7.90 13.09
C ARG A 217 0.70 -7.92 14.44
N GLN A 218 0.53 -9.09 15.05
CA GLN A 218 -0.17 -9.23 16.32
C GLN A 218 0.62 -8.61 17.48
N ALA A 219 1.95 -8.79 17.51
CA ALA A 219 2.81 -8.15 18.51
C ALA A 219 2.68 -6.62 18.45
N ARG A 220 2.81 -6.03 17.25
CA ARG A 220 2.69 -4.57 17.07
C ARG A 220 1.30 -4.03 17.41
N GLN A 221 0.25 -4.79 17.09
CA GLN A 221 -1.12 -4.42 17.48
C GLN A 221 -1.28 -4.41 19.01
N GLN A 222 -0.68 -5.38 19.70
CA GLN A 222 -0.68 -5.41 21.16
C GLN A 222 0.06 -4.21 21.75
N GLU A 223 1.25 -3.88 21.22
CA GLU A 223 2.01 -2.70 21.64
C GLU A 223 1.21 -1.40 21.45
N VAL A 224 0.47 -1.26 20.34
CA VAL A 224 -0.44 -0.11 20.11
C VAL A 224 -1.56 -0.07 21.14
N LEU A 225 -2.22 -1.21 21.41
CA LEU A 225 -3.30 -1.27 22.40
C LEU A 225 -2.78 -0.92 23.80
N ASP A 226 -1.61 -1.43 24.20
CA ASP A 226 -1.04 -1.15 25.51
C ASP A 226 -0.61 0.30 25.67
N LEU A 227 -0.06 0.91 24.61
CA LEU A 227 0.21 2.34 24.57
C LEU A 227 -1.07 3.16 24.78
N LEU A 228 -2.14 2.84 24.04
CA LEU A 228 -3.42 3.56 24.15
C LEU A 228 -4.08 3.38 25.53
N ARG A 229 -3.97 2.19 26.13
CA ARG A 229 -4.44 1.95 27.52
C ARG A 229 -3.67 2.80 28.52
N GLN A 230 -2.35 2.92 28.37
CA GLN A 230 -1.53 3.76 29.24
C GLN A 230 -1.86 5.25 29.10
N VAL A 231 -2.15 5.72 27.88
CA VAL A 231 -2.67 7.09 27.65
C VAL A 231 -4.01 7.30 28.37
N GLN A 232 -4.96 6.37 28.23
CA GLN A 232 -6.27 6.48 28.91
C GLN A 232 -6.19 6.45 30.44
N GLN A 233 -5.21 5.74 30.98
CA GLN A 233 -4.95 5.67 32.42
C GLN A 233 -4.21 6.90 32.96
N GLY A 234 -3.78 7.84 32.11
CA GLY A 234 -2.97 8.99 32.51
C GLY A 234 -1.51 8.64 32.82
N ASN A 235 -1.05 7.44 32.45
CA ASN A 235 0.31 6.95 32.71
C ASN A 235 1.34 7.45 31.68
N LEU A 236 0.89 8.04 30.57
CA LEU A 236 1.75 8.63 29.54
C LEU A 236 1.30 10.05 29.22
N ASP A 237 2.26 10.98 29.22
CA ASP A 237 2.06 12.32 28.66
C ASP A 237 2.24 12.33 27.13
N ARG A 238 2.06 13.50 26.50
CA ARG A 238 2.16 13.66 25.04
C ARG A 238 3.57 13.38 24.50
N GLU A 239 4.62 13.80 25.20
CA GLU A 239 5.98 13.61 24.73
C GLU A 239 6.41 12.14 24.87
N GLN A 240 6.05 11.48 25.97
CA GLN A 240 6.25 10.05 26.16
C GLN A 240 5.47 9.23 25.13
N THR A 241 4.21 9.61 24.85
CA THR A 241 3.37 8.99 23.81
C THR A 241 4.00 9.14 22.43
N LYS A 242 4.49 10.34 22.11
CA LYS A 242 5.20 10.63 20.86
C LYS A 242 6.45 9.77 20.71
N GLN A 243 7.28 9.66 21.74
CA GLN A 243 8.48 8.83 21.72
C GLN A 243 8.15 7.35 21.47
N ARG A 244 7.12 6.81 22.15
CA ARG A 244 6.71 5.42 21.96
C ARG A 244 6.10 5.15 20.58
N LEU A 245 5.25 6.05 20.08
CA LEU A 245 4.74 5.96 18.71
C LEU A 245 5.86 6.06 17.67
N HIS A 246 6.83 6.95 17.89
CA HIS A 246 7.99 7.06 17.01
C HIS A 246 8.80 5.76 16.98
N HIS A 247 9.06 5.15 18.14
CA HIS A 247 9.72 3.84 18.23
C HIS A 247 8.92 2.75 17.48
N LEU A 248 7.60 2.71 17.67
CA LEU A 248 6.71 1.83 16.91
C LEU A 248 6.78 2.07 15.40
N PHE A 249 7.01 3.29 14.93
CA PHE A 249 7.11 3.59 13.50
C PHE A 249 8.48 3.26 12.92
N GLN A 250 9.56 3.46 13.68
CA GLN A 250 10.91 3.05 13.27
C GLN A 250 11.05 1.53 13.19
N ALA A 251 10.28 0.79 13.97
CA ALA A 251 10.21 -0.67 13.93
C ALA A 251 9.38 -1.23 12.73
N VAL A 252 9.30 -0.54 11.58
CA VAL A 252 8.56 -0.92 10.34
C VAL A 252 8.62 -2.44 10.13
N PRO A 253 7.60 -3.17 9.57
CA PRO A 253 7.48 -4.64 9.61
C PRO A 253 8.67 -5.54 9.23
N LEU A 254 9.81 -4.99 8.82
CA LEU A 254 11.07 -5.68 8.54
C LEU A 254 12.17 -5.39 9.58
N LEU A 255 11.79 -4.65 10.62
CA LEU A 255 12.55 -4.17 11.77
C LEU A 255 11.75 -4.49 13.04
N SER A 256 11.17 -5.70 13.10
CA SER A 256 10.66 -6.29 14.35
C SER A 256 11.66 -6.09 15.49
N GLN A 257 11.23 -5.98 16.74
CA GLN A 257 12.17 -5.95 17.87
C GLN A 257 12.68 -7.35 18.23
N ASP A 258 12.03 -8.40 17.71
CA ASP A 258 12.46 -9.80 17.83
C ASP A 258 13.41 -10.18 16.68
N GLU A 259 14.61 -10.65 17.03
CA GLU A 259 15.65 -10.97 16.03
C GLU A 259 15.26 -12.11 15.10
N GLY A 260 14.62 -13.16 15.63
CA GLY A 260 14.17 -14.29 14.84
C GLY A 260 13.14 -13.87 13.80
N ARG A 261 12.11 -13.12 14.24
CA ARG A 261 11.09 -12.58 13.34
C ARG A 261 11.69 -11.62 12.31
N ARG A 262 12.60 -10.72 12.71
CA ARG A 262 13.31 -9.83 11.77
C ARG A 262 13.98 -10.60 10.65
N ASN A 263 14.76 -11.62 10.98
CA ASN A 263 15.54 -12.37 10.01
C ASN A 263 14.63 -13.09 9.00
N ILE A 264 13.54 -13.70 9.48
CA ILE A 264 12.54 -14.33 8.62
C ILE A 264 11.83 -13.31 7.71
N LEU A 265 11.47 -12.14 8.23
CA LEU A 265 10.80 -11.10 7.45
C LEU A 265 11.73 -10.53 6.37
N ARG A 266 13.02 -10.35 6.69
CA ARG A 266 14.05 -9.95 5.72
C ARG A 266 14.24 -10.99 4.62
N ASP A 267 14.36 -12.27 4.99
CA ASP A 267 14.45 -13.38 4.03
C ASP A 267 13.22 -13.46 3.12
N ASN A 268 12.01 -13.33 3.68
CA ASN A 268 10.77 -13.27 2.92
C ASN A 268 10.78 -12.14 1.87
N VAL A 269 11.32 -10.97 2.22
CA VAL A 269 11.44 -9.86 1.27
C VAL A 269 12.48 -10.16 0.21
N GLU A 270 13.66 -10.64 0.60
CA GLU A 270 14.73 -10.96 -0.34
C GLU A 270 14.27 -11.97 -1.39
N LYS A 271 13.58 -13.03 -0.99
CA LYS A 271 12.96 -14.02 -1.89
C LYS A 271 11.95 -13.40 -2.85
N ASN A 272 11.14 -12.45 -2.39
CA ASN A 272 10.21 -11.75 -3.28
C ASN A 272 10.95 -10.80 -4.25
N LEU A 273 12.07 -10.20 -3.85
CA LEU A 273 12.90 -9.38 -4.72
C LEU A 273 13.58 -10.23 -5.80
N LEU A 274 14.06 -11.43 -5.46
CA LEU A 274 14.59 -12.40 -6.41
C LEU A 274 13.56 -12.74 -7.50
N ILE A 275 12.33 -13.09 -7.10
CA ILE A 275 11.25 -13.38 -8.07
C ILE A 275 10.91 -12.15 -8.91
N THR A 276 10.87 -10.96 -8.28
CA THR A 276 10.57 -9.70 -9.00
C THR A 276 11.64 -9.41 -10.05
N GLN A 277 12.92 -9.50 -9.69
CA GLN A 277 14.03 -9.28 -10.61
C GLN A 277 14.03 -10.31 -11.75
N ALA A 278 13.88 -11.60 -11.41
CA ALA A 278 13.79 -12.66 -12.42
C ALA A 278 12.63 -12.41 -13.38
N THR A 279 11.48 -11.95 -12.89
CA THR A 279 10.34 -11.61 -13.75
C THR A 279 10.66 -10.43 -14.68
N LEU A 280 11.34 -9.39 -14.18
CA LEU A 280 11.75 -8.26 -15.02
C LEU A 280 12.73 -8.67 -16.12
N ALA A 281 13.58 -9.66 -15.85
CA ALA A 281 14.49 -10.24 -16.83
C ALA A 281 13.77 -11.07 -17.92
N LEU A 282 12.55 -11.56 -17.66
CA LEU A 282 11.74 -12.30 -18.63
C LEU A 282 10.99 -11.40 -19.62
N LEU A 283 11.00 -10.08 -19.42
CA LEU A 283 10.20 -9.16 -20.24
C LEU A 283 10.80 -8.98 -21.64
N THR A 284 9.95 -9.12 -22.66
CA THR A 284 10.34 -8.82 -24.04
C THR A 284 10.64 -7.33 -24.22
N PRO A 285 11.37 -6.92 -25.27
CA PRO A 285 11.56 -5.49 -25.58
C PRO A 285 10.24 -4.70 -25.66
N GLU A 286 9.21 -5.29 -26.25
CA GLU A 286 7.88 -4.67 -26.39
C GLU A 286 7.21 -4.51 -25.02
N GLN A 287 7.26 -5.54 -24.18
CA GLN A 287 6.73 -5.49 -22.81
C GLN A 287 7.46 -4.46 -21.95
N ARG A 288 8.79 -4.33 -22.11
CA ARG A 288 9.58 -3.28 -21.43
C ARG A 288 9.17 -1.88 -21.89
N GLN A 289 9.00 -1.68 -23.20
CA GLN A 289 8.53 -0.40 -23.74
C GLN A 289 7.12 -0.03 -23.26
N GLN A 290 6.18 -0.98 -23.24
CA GLN A 290 4.82 -0.76 -22.74
C GLN A 290 4.82 -0.43 -21.24
N SER A 291 5.61 -1.16 -20.46
CA SER A 291 5.79 -0.93 -19.02
C SER A 291 6.37 0.47 -18.76
N ALA A 292 7.40 0.86 -19.50
CA ALA A 292 7.98 2.20 -19.44
C ALA A 292 6.96 3.30 -19.78
N LYS A 293 6.11 3.09 -20.79
CA LYS A 293 5.03 4.03 -21.14
C LYS A 293 4.00 4.16 -20.01
N LYS A 294 3.64 3.07 -19.32
CA LYS A 294 2.75 3.12 -18.15
C LYS A 294 3.37 3.93 -17.01
N LEU A 295 4.66 3.73 -16.70
CA LEU A 295 5.37 4.51 -15.69
C LEU A 295 5.40 6.01 -16.03
N ALA A 296 5.67 6.36 -17.29
CA ALA A 296 5.65 7.74 -17.77
C ALA A 296 4.26 8.38 -17.63
N ASN A 297 3.19 7.62 -17.89
CA ASN A 297 1.82 8.11 -17.72
C ASN A 297 1.51 8.40 -16.25
N TRP A 298 1.91 7.54 -15.30
CA TRP A 298 1.74 7.86 -13.87
C TRP A 298 2.60 9.02 -13.43
N ALA A 299 3.84 9.14 -13.92
CA ALA A 299 4.66 10.30 -13.62
C ALA A 299 3.97 11.60 -14.08
N ARG A 300 3.33 11.60 -15.25
CA ARG A 300 2.49 12.71 -15.73
C ARG A 300 1.30 12.97 -14.79
N ASP A 301 0.57 11.91 -14.40
CA ASP A 301 -0.57 12.05 -13.50
C ASP A 301 -0.20 12.66 -12.15
N LEU A 302 0.94 12.24 -11.57
CA LEU A 302 1.44 12.79 -10.31
C LEU A 302 1.89 14.26 -10.47
N ARG A 303 2.47 14.64 -11.60
CA ARG A 303 2.80 16.05 -11.92
C ARG A 303 1.57 16.93 -12.04
N ASP A 304 0.50 16.42 -12.64
CA ASP A 304 -0.76 17.16 -12.71
C ASP A 304 -1.34 17.37 -11.30
N LEU A 305 -1.32 16.33 -10.46
CA LEU A 305 -1.73 16.45 -9.05
C LEU A 305 -0.89 17.46 -8.27
N GLN A 306 0.41 17.59 -8.55
CA GLN A 306 1.26 18.62 -7.94
C GLN A 306 0.79 20.03 -8.31
N ARG A 307 0.52 20.28 -9.60
CA ARG A 307 0.09 21.59 -10.11
C ARG A 307 -1.26 22.03 -9.54
N GLU A 308 -2.23 21.11 -9.44
CA GLU A 308 -3.54 21.38 -8.84
C GLU A 308 -3.42 21.88 -7.39
N GLY A 309 -2.49 21.34 -6.60
CA GLY A 309 -2.27 21.82 -5.23
C GLY A 309 -1.60 23.18 -5.11
N GLN A 310 -0.82 23.58 -6.11
CA GLN A 310 -0.19 24.90 -6.15
C GLN A 310 -1.21 25.99 -6.50
N GLY A 311 -2.22 25.66 -7.32
CA GLY A 311 -3.31 26.58 -7.69
C GLY A 311 -4.31 26.85 -6.56
N ALA A 312 -4.53 25.90 -5.64
CA ALA A 312 -5.45 26.07 -4.51
C ALA A 312 -4.87 26.89 -3.34
N THR A 313 -3.61 27.34 -3.44
CA THR A 313 -2.91 28.12 -2.39
C THR A 313 -2.69 29.59 -2.80
N ARG A 314 -3.28 30.03 -3.91
CA ARG A 314 -3.36 31.43 -4.35
C ARG A 314 -4.80 31.89 -4.30
#